data_AF-A0A175ACD1-F1
#
_entry.id   AF-A0A175ACD1-F1
#
_cell.length_a   1.000
_cell.length_b   1.000
_cell.length_c   1.000
_cell.angle_alpha   90.00
_cell.angle_beta   90.00
_cell.angle_gamma   90.00
#
_symmetry.space_group_name_H-M   'P 1'
#
loop_
_entity.id
_entity.type
_entity.pdbx_description
1 polymer ?
#
loop_
_entity_poly.entity_id
_entity_poly.type
_entity_poly.pdbx_seq_one_letter_code
_entity_poly.pdbx_strand_id
1 'polypeptide(L)'
;MRAKQKFKLSATIIGICFLLHGIPVFAAESSEMIEFDLKTNEMKTVEIEEQNSDSVDSYIPEGISTGIQTYGAIIDGDDRYRIPANLSSTTFPYCSYGVVSCTWPNGASSFGTGWLFGPNDVATAAHVVYSQENGGYPSSIIFYPGVNNSGSIVGASYKATIAVLPATYQSERDETKDYAFLSLNYNYLLKYQI
;
A
#
# COMPACT_ATOMS: atom_id res chain seq x y z
N MET A 1 45.87 12.45 3.27
CA MET A 1 44.64 13.21 3.58
C MET A 1 44.46 14.35 2.57
N ARG A 2 43.51 14.22 1.63
CA ARG A 2 42.64 15.31 1.16
C ARG A 2 41.57 14.73 0.23
N ALA A 3 40.34 15.08 0.53
CA ALA A 3 39.12 14.41 0.12
C ALA A 3 38.79 14.57 -1.38
N LYS A 4 38.23 13.51 -1.97
CA LYS A 4 37.53 13.58 -3.27
C LYS A 4 36.20 14.30 -3.05
N GLN A 5 36.09 15.52 -3.59
CA GLN A 5 34.89 16.34 -3.53
C GLN A 5 33.84 15.77 -4.50
N LYS A 6 32.68 15.37 -3.96
CA LYS A 6 31.56 14.83 -4.73
C LYS A 6 30.91 15.93 -5.55
N PHE A 7 30.74 15.70 -6.85
CA PHE A 7 30.05 16.57 -7.80
C PHE A 7 28.54 16.49 -7.49
N LYS A 8 27.94 17.58 -7.00
CA LYS A 8 26.48 17.71 -6.93
C LYS A 8 26.00 18.32 -8.25
N LEU A 9 25.17 17.59 -8.99
CA LEU A 9 24.48 18.13 -10.16
C LEU A 9 23.35 19.04 -9.65
N SER A 10 23.58 20.35 -9.72
CA SER A 10 22.59 21.37 -9.38
C SER A 10 21.62 21.50 -10.54
N ALA A 11 20.35 21.13 -10.34
CA ALA A 11 19.28 21.40 -11.27
C ALA A 11 19.20 22.91 -11.51
N THR A 12 19.56 23.34 -12.73
CA THR A 12 19.52 24.73 -13.14
C THR A 12 18.14 24.96 -13.75
N ILE A 13 17.24 25.59 -13.00
CA ILE A 13 15.96 26.06 -13.51
C ILE A 13 16.24 27.26 -14.42
N ILE A 14 16.08 27.06 -15.72
CA ILE A 14 16.13 28.12 -16.72
C ILE A 14 14.83 28.93 -16.60
N GLY A 15 14.89 30.04 -15.88
CA GLY A 15 13.81 31.02 -15.79
C GLY A 15 13.66 31.77 -17.11
N ILE A 16 12.69 31.36 -17.94
CA ILE A 16 12.21 32.16 -19.06
C ILE A 16 11.17 33.15 -18.52
N CYS A 17 11.54 34.43 -18.57
CA CYS A 17 10.73 35.55 -18.11
C CYS A 17 9.67 35.90 -19.17
N PHE A 18 8.42 35.45 -19.00
CA PHE A 18 7.27 35.99 -19.71
C PHE A 18 6.46 36.88 -18.75
N LEU A 19 6.69 38.20 -18.88
CA LEU A 19 5.83 39.23 -18.30
C LEU A 19 4.63 39.44 -19.22
N LEU A 20 3.48 38.84 -18.91
CA LEU A 20 2.15 39.26 -19.36
C LEU A 20 1.08 38.58 -18.48
N HIS A 21 0.40 39.38 -17.67
CA HIS A 21 -0.81 39.08 -16.88
C HIS A 21 -0.82 37.74 -16.13
N GLY A 22 -0.35 37.80 -14.87
CA GLY A 22 -0.28 36.67 -13.94
C GLY A 22 -1.61 35.98 -13.72
N ILE A 23 -1.85 34.94 -14.50
CA ILE A 23 -2.55 33.75 -14.01
C ILE A 23 -1.45 32.98 -13.28
N PRO A 24 -1.53 32.77 -11.94
CA PRO A 24 -0.65 31.81 -11.31
C PRO A 24 -0.95 30.45 -11.95
N VAL A 25 -0.03 29.94 -12.77
CA VAL A 25 0.04 28.52 -13.10
C VAL A 25 0.48 27.86 -11.80
N PHE A 26 -0.50 27.39 -11.02
CA PHE A 26 -0.23 26.40 -9.99
C PHE A 26 0.22 25.14 -10.72
N ALA A 27 1.48 24.76 -10.58
CA ALA A 27 1.88 23.40 -10.92
C ALA A 27 1.08 22.48 -9.99
N ALA A 28 0.24 21.60 -10.55
CA ALA A 28 -0.33 20.52 -9.77
C ALA A 28 0.84 19.70 -9.22
N GLU A 29 0.89 19.49 -7.90
CA GLU A 29 1.85 18.54 -7.36
C GLU A 29 1.50 17.15 -7.91
N SER A 30 2.49 16.37 -8.28
CA SER A 30 2.29 15.03 -8.83
C SER A 30 3.20 14.06 -8.11
N SER A 31 2.65 12.91 -7.73
CA SER A 31 3.40 11.82 -7.14
C SER A 31 3.74 10.78 -8.21
N GLU A 32 5.03 10.49 -8.39
CA GLU A 32 5.48 9.37 -9.22
C GLU A 32 5.32 8.04 -8.48
N MET A 33 4.62 7.11 -9.11
CA MET A 33 4.35 5.76 -8.60
C MET A 33 4.99 4.72 -9.52
N ILE A 34 5.45 3.62 -8.94
CA ILE A 34 5.88 2.43 -9.68
C ILE A 34 4.76 1.40 -9.59
N GLU A 35 4.23 1.04 -10.74
CA GLU A 35 3.33 -0.09 -10.94
C GLU A 35 4.15 -1.31 -11.36
N PHE A 36 4.09 -2.37 -10.56
CA PHE A 36 4.79 -3.63 -10.78
C PHE A 36 3.78 -4.76 -11.06
N ASP A 37 3.90 -5.39 -12.23
CA ASP A 37 3.08 -6.55 -12.59
C ASP A 37 3.74 -7.84 -12.08
N LEU A 38 3.09 -8.52 -11.14
CA LEU A 38 3.60 -9.75 -10.51
C LEU A 38 3.59 -10.97 -11.44
N LYS A 39 2.94 -10.90 -12.61
CA LYS A 39 2.91 -11.99 -13.59
C LYS A 39 4.04 -11.84 -14.60
N THR A 40 4.30 -10.62 -15.07
CA THR A 40 5.32 -10.36 -16.11
C THR A 40 6.65 -9.88 -15.54
N ASN A 41 6.67 -9.44 -14.27
CA ASN A 41 7.78 -8.71 -13.64
C ASN A 41 8.13 -7.39 -14.34
N GLU A 42 7.20 -6.83 -15.09
CA GLU A 42 7.37 -5.52 -15.73
C GLU A 42 7.07 -4.39 -14.75
N MET A 43 7.85 -3.32 -14.84
CA MET A 43 7.64 -2.09 -14.09
C MET A 43 7.20 -0.98 -15.03
N LYS A 44 6.24 -0.17 -14.58
CA LYS A 44 5.77 1.02 -15.27
C LYS A 44 5.72 2.18 -14.27
N THR A 45 6.31 3.31 -14.65
CA THR A 45 6.13 4.56 -13.89
C THR A 45 4.81 5.20 -14.29
N VAL A 46 4.05 5.62 -13.29
CA VAL A 46 2.77 6.32 -13.44
C VAL A 46 2.83 7.59 -12.61
N GLU A 47 2.52 8.73 -13.23
CA GLU A 47 2.34 9.99 -12.51
C GLU A 47 0.88 10.12 -12.08
N ILE A 48 0.66 10.38 -10.80
CA ILE A 48 -0.64 10.67 -10.25
C ILE A 48 -0.66 12.15 -9.86
N GLU A 49 -1.55 12.92 -10.47
CA GLU A 49 -1.82 14.29 -10.05
C GLU A 49 -2.37 14.28 -8.62
N GLU A 50 -1.71 14.99 -7.71
CA GLU A 50 -2.21 15.22 -6.37
C GLU A 50 -3.39 16.19 -6.48
N GLN A 51 -4.58 15.61 -6.50
CA GLN A 51 -5.81 16.36 -6.30
C GLN A 51 -5.87 16.81 -4.84
N ASN A 52 -6.33 18.03 -4.61
CA ASN A 52 -6.61 18.56 -3.27
C ASN A 52 -7.78 17.74 -2.69
N SER A 53 -7.50 16.56 -2.13
CA SER A 53 -8.55 15.63 -1.72
C SER A 53 -8.99 15.94 -0.31
N ASP A 54 -10.24 16.36 -0.16
CA ASP A 54 -10.97 16.17 1.08
C ASP A 54 -10.88 14.67 1.46
N SER A 55 -10.65 14.38 2.73
CA SER A 55 -10.56 13.04 3.32
C SER A 55 -11.47 12.03 2.60
N VAL A 56 -10.90 10.96 2.02
CA VAL A 56 -11.70 9.88 1.43
C VAL A 56 -12.19 8.98 2.55
N ASP A 57 -13.51 8.87 2.72
CA ASP A 57 -14.10 7.96 3.69
C ASP A 57 -13.75 6.49 3.35
N SER A 58 -13.59 5.67 4.39
CA SER A 58 -13.43 4.23 4.19
C SER A 58 -14.65 3.68 3.42
N TYR A 59 -14.42 2.87 2.40
CA TYR A 59 -15.51 2.19 1.71
C TYR A 59 -16.16 1.18 2.67
N ILE A 60 -17.41 1.46 3.06
CA ILE A 60 -18.24 0.57 3.90
C ILE A 60 -19.27 -0.09 2.97
N PRO A 61 -19.25 -1.42 2.78
CA PRO A 61 -20.29 -2.11 2.03
C PRO A 61 -21.67 -1.93 2.68
N GLU A 62 -22.72 -1.79 1.88
CA GLU A 62 -24.09 -1.61 2.38
C GLU A 62 -24.51 -2.78 3.30
N GLY A 63 -25.19 -2.45 4.40
CA GLY A 63 -25.75 -3.45 5.33
C GLY A 63 -24.83 -3.90 6.47
N ILE A 64 -23.66 -3.28 6.67
CA ILE A 64 -22.72 -3.68 7.72
C ILE A 64 -22.53 -2.60 8.80
N SER A 65 -22.53 -3.01 10.07
CA SER A 65 -22.23 -2.16 11.23
C SER A 65 -20.75 -1.80 11.30
N THR A 66 -20.42 -0.58 11.73
CA THR A 66 -19.04 -0.09 11.88
C THR A 66 -18.53 -0.23 13.32
N GLY A 67 -17.26 -0.61 13.49
CA GLY A 67 -16.53 -0.65 14.77
C GLY A 67 -15.24 0.17 14.70
N ILE A 68 -14.72 0.60 15.86
CA ILE A 68 -13.53 1.45 15.98
C ILE A 68 -12.25 0.58 16.09
N GLN A 69 -11.16 0.98 15.43
CA GLN A 69 -9.83 0.36 15.56
C GLN A 69 -8.75 1.40 15.91
N THR A 70 -7.80 0.97 16.74
CA THR A 70 -6.57 1.71 17.08
C THR A 70 -5.37 0.76 16.96
N TYR A 71 -4.28 1.21 16.34
CA TYR A 71 -2.96 0.55 16.37
C TYR A 71 -1.94 1.44 17.11
N GLY A 72 -1.02 0.81 17.85
CA GLY A 72 0.10 1.46 18.53
C GLY A 72 1.15 0.44 19.00
N ALA A 73 2.36 0.90 19.36
CA ALA A 73 3.29 0.10 20.15
C ALA A 73 2.64 -0.25 21.51
N ILE A 74 3.03 -1.35 22.14
CA ILE A 74 2.60 -1.61 23.53
C ILE A 74 3.35 -0.61 24.40
N ILE A 75 2.69 0.49 24.72
CA ILE A 75 3.14 1.47 25.69
C ILE A 75 2.38 1.15 26.98
N ASP A 76 3.12 0.94 28.06
CA ASP A 76 2.60 0.47 29.35
C ASP A 76 1.99 -0.94 29.30
N GLY A 77 0.66 -1.05 29.42
CA GLY A 77 -0.06 -2.33 29.43
C GLY A 77 -0.58 -2.73 28.05
N ASP A 78 -0.79 -4.03 27.85
CA ASP A 78 -1.43 -4.54 26.63
C ASP A 78 -2.95 -4.66 26.85
N ASP A 79 -3.69 -3.73 26.27
CA ASP A 79 -5.16 -3.69 26.29
C ASP A 79 -5.79 -4.22 24.98
N ARG A 80 -4.97 -4.74 24.06
CA ARG A 80 -5.46 -5.29 22.80
C ARG A 80 -6.28 -6.55 23.08
N TYR A 81 -7.47 -6.59 22.49
CA TYR A 81 -8.30 -7.78 22.50
C TYR A 81 -8.33 -8.40 21.11
N ARG A 82 -8.33 -9.73 21.08
CA ARG A 82 -8.51 -10.46 19.82
C ARG A 82 -9.94 -10.23 19.32
N ILE A 83 -10.06 -9.92 18.03
CA ILE A 83 -11.37 -9.88 17.36
C ILE A 83 -12.08 -11.23 17.57
N PRO A 84 -13.35 -11.27 17.99
CA PRO A 84 -14.10 -12.52 18.07
C PRO A 84 -14.18 -13.26 16.72
N ALA A 85 -13.98 -14.58 16.74
CA ALA A 85 -13.92 -15.40 15.52
C ALA A 85 -15.18 -15.31 14.64
N ASN A 86 -16.34 -15.13 15.24
CA ASN A 86 -17.61 -14.98 14.53
C ASN A 86 -17.75 -13.64 13.79
N LEU A 87 -16.91 -12.64 14.09
CA LEU A 87 -16.95 -11.31 13.49
C LEU A 87 -15.90 -11.13 12.40
N SER A 88 -14.75 -11.82 12.49
CA SER A 88 -13.58 -11.50 11.66
C SER A 88 -13.80 -11.65 10.17
N SER A 89 -14.68 -12.53 9.71
CA SER A 89 -14.93 -12.77 8.27
C SER A 89 -16.31 -12.32 7.79
N THR A 90 -17.11 -11.75 8.69
CA THR A 90 -18.55 -11.47 8.45
C THR A 90 -18.94 -10.03 8.79
N THR A 91 -18.15 -9.35 9.61
CA THR A 91 -18.52 -8.05 10.19
C THR A 91 -17.48 -7.01 9.83
N PHE A 92 -17.93 -5.90 9.24
CA PHE A 92 -17.10 -4.73 9.00
C PHE A 92 -16.78 -4.07 10.36
N PRO A 93 -15.59 -3.49 10.50
CA PRO A 93 -14.53 -3.48 9.51
C PRO A 93 -13.68 -4.75 9.52
N TYR A 94 -13.87 -5.67 10.47
CA TYR A 94 -12.99 -6.83 10.66
C TYR A 94 -12.77 -7.71 9.42
N CYS A 95 -13.82 -7.88 8.61
CA CYS A 95 -13.76 -8.65 7.36
C CYS A 95 -13.01 -7.94 6.23
N SER A 96 -12.76 -6.63 6.31
CA SER A 96 -12.01 -5.88 5.30
C SER A 96 -10.51 -5.82 5.55
N TYR A 97 -10.04 -6.08 6.78
CA TYR A 97 -8.61 -6.23 7.07
C TYR A 97 -8.15 -7.67 6.87
N GLY A 98 -6.86 -7.84 6.62
CA GLY A 98 -6.29 -9.16 6.44
C GLY A 98 -4.78 -9.18 6.50
N VAL A 99 -4.25 -10.40 6.37
CA VAL A 99 -2.81 -10.63 6.27
C VAL A 99 -2.39 -10.51 4.81
N VAL A 100 -1.37 -9.70 4.55
CA VAL A 100 -0.64 -9.68 3.29
C VAL A 100 0.56 -10.60 3.45
N SER A 101 0.57 -11.71 2.72
CA SER A 101 1.67 -12.69 2.71
C SER A 101 2.50 -12.52 1.45
N CYS A 102 3.79 -12.28 1.62
CA CYS A 102 4.74 -12.08 0.53
C CYS A 102 5.71 -13.25 0.49
N THR A 103 5.89 -13.86 -0.69
CA THR A 103 6.97 -14.81 -0.96
C THR A 103 8.03 -14.12 -1.80
N TRP A 104 9.26 -14.11 -1.30
CA TRP A 104 10.39 -13.43 -1.95
C TRP A 104 11.05 -14.32 -3.02
N PRO A 105 11.84 -13.74 -3.94
CA PRO A 105 12.57 -14.50 -4.97
C PRO A 105 13.44 -15.64 -4.42
N ASN A 106 13.99 -15.49 -3.21
CA ASN A 106 14.79 -16.52 -2.53
C ASN A 106 13.94 -17.60 -1.82
N GLY A 107 12.61 -17.54 -1.90
CA GLY A 107 11.67 -18.45 -1.25
C GLY A 107 11.33 -18.10 0.20
N ALA A 108 11.97 -17.09 0.80
CA ALA A 108 11.59 -16.60 2.12
C ALA A 108 10.17 -16.01 2.10
N SER A 109 9.52 -15.96 3.25
CA SER A 109 8.19 -15.35 3.39
C SER A 109 8.19 -14.26 4.46
N SER A 110 7.42 -13.20 4.23
CA SER A 110 7.13 -12.16 5.20
C SER A 110 5.63 -11.85 5.21
N PHE A 111 5.19 -11.20 6.29
CA PHE A 111 3.79 -10.89 6.50
C PHE A 111 3.62 -9.44 6.92
N GLY A 112 2.54 -8.83 6.44
CA GLY A 112 2.06 -7.52 6.87
C GLY A 112 0.56 -7.52 7.04
N THR A 113 0.01 -6.36 7.37
CA THR A 113 -1.44 -6.13 7.38
C THR A 113 -1.82 -5.34 6.13
N GLY A 114 -3.00 -5.63 5.58
CA GLY A 114 -3.62 -4.80 4.56
C GLY A 114 -5.12 -4.68 4.81
N TRP A 115 -5.74 -3.71 4.16
CA TRP A 115 -7.19 -3.52 4.20
C TRP A 115 -7.75 -3.22 2.83
N LEU A 116 -8.95 -3.73 2.57
CA LEU A 116 -9.70 -3.44 1.35
C LEU A 116 -10.19 -1.99 1.40
N PHE A 117 -9.91 -1.24 0.33
CA PHE A 117 -10.49 0.09 0.08
C PHE A 117 -11.30 0.13 -1.22
N GLY A 118 -11.32 -0.97 -1.96
CA GLY A 118 -12.15 -1.20 -3.14
C GLY A 118 -12.51 -2.68 -3.28
N PRO A 119 -13.31 -3.03 -4.30
CA PRO A 119 -13.78 -4.40 -4.50
C PRO A 119 -12.67 -5.44 -4.68
N ASN A 120 -11.52 -5.01 -5.20
CA ASN A 120 -10.34 -5.84 -5.46
C ASN A 120 -9.04 -5.12 -5.12
N ASP A 121 -9.09 -4.04 -4.32
CA ASP A 121 -7.93 -3.19 -4.04
C ASP A 121 -7.61 -3.18 -2.54
N VAL A 122 -6.35 -3.47 -2.21
CA VAL A 122 -5.84 -3.57 -0.85
C VAL A 122 -4.77 -2.52 -0.63
N ALA A 123 -4.90 -1.71 0.42
CA ALA A 123 -3.85 -0.83 0.88
C ALA A 123 -2.98 -1.55 1.92
N THR A 124 -1.68 -1.29 1.90
CA THR A 124 -0.68 -1.83 2.84
C THR A 124 0.53 -0.88 2.90
N ALA A 125 1.56 -1.24 3.66
CA ALA A 125 2.80 -0.48 3.71
C ALA A 125 3.73 -0.88 2.56
N ALA A 126 4.53 0.05 2.06
CA ALA A 126 5.47 -0.23 0.97
C ALA A 126 6.54 -1.24 1.38
N HIS A 127 7.00 -1.20 2.64
CA HIS A 127 7.97 -2.18 3.16
C HIS A 127 7.46 -3.62 3.16
N VAL A 128 6.13 -3.83 3.18
CA VAL A 128 5.54 -5.18 3.12
C VAL A 128 5.77 -5.79 1.74
N VAL A 129 5.72 -4.97 0.70
CA VAL A 129 5.67 -5.41 -0.70
C VAL A 129 6.92 -5.06 -1.51
N TYR A 130 7.91 -4.42 -0.89
CA TYR A 130 9.20 -4.13 -1.50
C TYR A 130 10.34 -4.15 -0.48
N SER A 131 11.39 -4.93 -0.76
CA SER A 131 12.60 -5.01 0.06
C SER A 131 13.84 -5.18 -0.81
N GLN A 132 14.74 -4.20 -0.79
CA GLN A 132 16.05 -4.28 -1.45
C GLN A 132 16.86 -5.49 -0.95
N GLU A 133 16.78 -5.78 0.34
CA GLU A 133 17.47 -6.92 0.97
C GLU A 133 16.96 -8.28 0.49
N ASN A 134 15.66 -8.35 0.17
CA ASN A 134 15.03 -9.58 -0.35
C ASN A 134 14.94 -9.61 -1.89
N GLY A 135 15.66 -8.75 -2.60
CA GLY A 135 15.73 -8.78 -4.08
C GLY A 135 14.68 -7.93 -4.81
N GLY A 136 14.10 -6.94 -4.15
CA GLY A 136 13.13 -6.00 -4.74
C GLY A 136 11.70 -6.39 -4.40
N TYR A 137 10.93 -6.80 -5.41
CA TYR A 137 9.53 -7.20 -5.25
C TYR A 137 9.39 -8.70 -4.91
N PRO A 138 8.35 -9.10 -4.15
CA PRO A 138 7.99 -10.49 -3.95
C PRO A 138 7.64 -11.18 -5.27
N SER A 139 7.94 -12.48 -5.37
CA SER A 139 7.52 -13.34 -6.49
C SER A 139 6.04 -13.72 -6.41
N SER A 140 5.43 -13.60 -5.22
CA SER A 140 3.98 -13.76 -5.03
C SER A 140 3.52 -12.97 -3.83
N ILE A 141 2.33 -12.36 -3.95
CA ILE A 141 1.63 -11.71 -2.85
C ILE A 141 0.22 -12.29 -2.76
N ILE A 142 -0.19 -12.71 -1.56
CA ILE A 142 -1.51 -13.26 -1.28
C ILE A 142 -2.13 -12.49 -0.11
N PHE A 143 -3.34 -11.98 -0.33
CA PHE A 143 -4.14 -11.34 0.70
C PHE A 143 -5.15 -12.31 1.30
N TYR A 144 -5.22 -12.35 2.63
CA TYR A 144 -6.13 -13.21 3.40
C TYR A 144 -7.01 -12.35 4.30
N PRO A 145 -8.23 -11.97 3.86
CA PRO A 145 -9.14 -11.17 4.66
C PRO A 145 -9.72 -11.96 5.84
N GLY A 146 -9.91 -11.28 6.97
CA GLY A 146 -10.65 -11.79 8.12
C GLY A 146 -9.99 -12.97 8.85
N VAL A 147 -8.68 -13.17 8.67
CA VAL A 147 -7.92 -14.24 9.32
C VAL A 147 -7.96 -14.05 10.83
N ASN A 148 -8.33 -15.12 11.53
CA ASN A 148 -8.46 -15.11 12.99
C ASN A 148 -7.96 -16.42 13.61
N ASN A 149 -6.99 -17.09 12.99
CA ASN A 149 -6.35 -18.27 13.56
C ASN A 149 -4.94 -17.94 14.01
N SER A 150 -4.51 -18.57 15.12
CA SER A 150 -3.13 -18.47 15.61
C SER A 150 -2.31 -19.61 14.99
N GLY A 151 -1.15 -19.29 14.41
CA GLY A 151 -0.18 -20.29 13.93
C GLY A 151 -0.36 -20.78 12.48
N SER A 152 -1.52 -20.61 11.86
CA SER A 152 -1.70 -20.91 10.43
C SER A 152 -2.67 -19.93 9.77
N ILE A 153 -2.28 -19.42 8.61
CA ILE A 153 -3.12 -18.57 7.77
C ILE A 153 -3.99 -19.48 6.91
N VAL A 154 -5.24 -19.63 7.33
CA VAL A 154 -6.25 -20.44 6.64
C VAL A 154 -7.50 -19.61 6.42
N GLY A 155 -8.15 -19.77 5.27
CA GLY A 155 -9.34 -19.02 4.91
C GLY A 155 -9.39 -18.67 3.43
N ALA A 156 -10.27 -17.72 3.10
CA ALA A 156 -10.30 -17.13 1.76
C ALA A 156 -8.96 -16.44 1.47
N SER A 157 -8.48 -16.57 0.23
CA SER A 157 -7.23 -15.98 -0.20
C SER A 157 -7.34 -15.47 -1.63
N TYR A 158 -6.66 -14.36 -1.88
CA TYR A 158 -6.72 -13.63 -3.14
C TYR A 158 -5.32 -13.24 -3.57
N LYS A 159 -4.95 -13.55 -4.82
CA LYS A 159 -3.61 -13.29 -5.32
C LYS A 159 -3.55 -11.87 -5.86
N ALA A 160 -2.56 -11.09 -5.45
CA ALA A 160 -2.30 -9.80 -6.08
C ALA A 160 -1.69 -10.00 -7.47
N THR A 161 -2.10 -9.18 -8.42
CA THR A 161 -1.56 -9.14 -9.78
C THR A 161 -0.71 -7.92 -10.03
N ILE A 162 -1.05 -6.80 -9.39
CA ILE A 162 -0.32 -5.54 -9.48
C ILE A 162 0.02 -5.07 -8.06
N ALA A 163 1.24 -4.55 -7.88
CA ALA A 163 1.64 -3.77 -6.71
C ALA A 163 2.03 -2.36 -7.15
N VAL A 164 1.54 -1.34 -6.44
CA VAL A 164 1.82 0.06 -6.74
C VAL A 164 2.40 0.73 -5.50
N LEU A 165 3.56 1.39 -5.62
CA LEU A 165 4.18 2.13 -4.51
C LEU A 165 4.93 3.37 -5.00
N PRO A 166 5.14 4.39 -4.14
CA PRO A 166 5.84 5.61 -4.52
C PRO A 166 7.27 5.35 -5.04
N ALA A 167 7.64 5.95 -6.16
CA ALA A 167 8.97 5.77 -6.73
C ALA A 167 10.08 6.14 -5.74
N THR A 168 9.85 7.17 -4.92
CA THR A 168 10.76 7.62 -3.86
C THR A 168 10.96 6.58 -2.75
N TYR A 169 9.93 5.80 -2.41
CA TYR A 169 10.10 4.69 -1.46
C TYR A 169 11.03 3.62 -2.03
N GLN A 170 10.90 3.31 -3.33
CA GLN A 170 11.73 2.34 -4.01
C GLN A 170 13.20 2.77 -4.09
N SER A 171 13.45 4.00 -4.54
CA SER A 171 14.79 4.53 -4.82
C SER A 171 15.53 4.99 -3.57
N GLU A 172 14.82 5.64 -2.64
CA GLU A 172 15.42 6.40 -1.54
C GLU A 172 15.03 5.89 -0.16
N ARG A 173 14.10 4.93 -0.08
CA ARG A 173 13.52 4.48 1.21
C ARG A 173 12.90 5.63 1.98
N ASP A 174 12.20 6.53 1.28
CA ASP A 174 11.48 7.64 1.90
C ASP A 174 10.39 7.11 2.85
N GLU A 175 10.68 7.14 4.15
CA GLU A 175 9.78 6.65 5.20
C GLU A 175 8.45 7.41 5.26
N THR A 176 8.40 8.64 4.71
CA THR A 176 7.15 9.42 4.63
C THR A 176 6.19 8.89 3.54
N LYS A 177 6.70 8.02 2.66
CA LYS A 177 5.99 7.43 1.53
C LYS A 177 5.89 5.91 1.65
N ASP A 178 5.84 5.38 2.88
CA ASP A 178 5.70 3.95 3.19
C ASP A 178 4.25 3.44 3.04
N TYR A 179 3.71 3.58 1.83
CA TYR A 179 2.38 3.07 1.47
C TYR A 179 2.41 2.39 0.11
N ALA A 180 1.56 1.39 -0.06
CA ALA A 180 1.41 0.66 -1.30
C ALA A 180 -0.03 0.19 -1.49
N PHE A 181 -0.38 -0.05 -2.75
CA PHE A 181 -1.68 -0.56 -3.16
C PHE A 181 -1.49 -1.87 -3.94
N LEU A 182 -2.42 -2.80 -3.78
CA LEU A 182 -2.43 -4.08 -4.47
C LEU A 182 -3.75 -4.23 -5.19
N SER A 183 -3.71 -4.59 -6.48
CA SER A 183 -4.91 -5.05 -7.18
C SER A 183 -4.94 -6.57 -7.20
N LEU A 184 -6.05 -7.15 -6.77
CA LEU A 184 -6.28 -8.58 -6.63
C LEU A 184 -6.88 -9.18 -7.92
N ASN A 185 -6.61 -10.46 -8.14
CA ASN A 185 -7.13 -11.23 -9.29
C ASN A 185 -8.63 -11.54 -9.23
N TYR A 186 -9.33 -11.12 -8.18
CA TYR A 186 -10.73 -11.44 -7.93
C TYR A 186 -11.42 -10.27 -7.21
N ASN A 187 -12.68 -10.04 -7.53
CA ASN A 187 -13.53 -9.06 -6.85
C ASN A 187 -14.12 -9.68 -5.58
N TYR A 188 -13.56 -9.30 -4.42
CA TYR A 188 -13.97 -9.80 -3.11
C TYR A 188 -15.44 -9.49 -2.78
N LEU A 189 -15.94 -8.33 -3.18
CA LEU A 189 -17.25 -7.83 -2.78
C LEU A 189 -18.42 -8.49 -3.53
N LEU A 190 -18.21 -9.06 -4.72
CA LEU A 190 -19.24 -9.84 -5.41
C LEU A 190 -19.68 -11.07 -4.63
N LYS A 191 -18.88 -11.55 -3.67
CA LYS A 191 -19.25 -12.68 -2.79
C LYS A 191 -20.32 -12.30 -1.75
N TYR A 192 -20.50 -11.01 -1.47
CA TYR A 192 -21.43 -10.50 -0.46
C TYR A 192 -22.64 -9.77 -1.06
N GLN A 193 -22.80 -9.79 -2.40
CA GLN A 193 -24.04 -9.34 -3.04
C GLN A 193 -25.12 -10.42 -2.92
N ILE A 194 -26.14 -10.13 -2.11
CA ILE A 194 -27.43 -10.84 -2.04
C ILE A 194 -28.46 -10.05 -2.84
#